data_AF-A0A8S1T4Y2-F1
#
_entry.id   AF-A0A8S1T4Y2-F1
#
_cell.length_a   1.000
_cell.length_b   1.000
_cell.length_c   1.000
_cell.angle_alpha   90.00
_cell.angle_beta   90.00
_cell.angle_gamma   90.00
#
_symmetry.space_group_name_H-M   'P 1'
#
loop_
_entity.id
_entity.type
_entity.pdbx_description
1 polymer ?
#
loop_
_entity_poly.entity_id
_entity_poly.type
_entity_poly.pdbx_seq_one_letter_code
_entity_poly.pdbx_strand_id
1 'polypeptide(L)'
;MNAQFIQQFIQDSSWPENVKKEFLAQLHKFMATLTEYSFSQEGITELYIPNEDLNNIEQASYDKDLLQRLEATLLHWQRQIKDIVNNQELAIENENAGLLDEISYLRQRKNNLSHIHEQLEKPEFKRIIQILSDSQYVQSFKECYSKLRSHSSNMQ
;
A
#
# COMPACT_ATOMS: atom_id res chain seq x y z
N MET A 1 -9.76 9.54 11.00
CA MET A 1 -8.94 10.59 11.64
C MET A 1 -8.82 11.73 10.64
N ASN A 2 -9.23 12.96 10.99
CA ASN A 2 -9.54 14.00 10.01
C ASN A 2 -8.27 14.57 9.35
N ALA A 3 -8.23 14.55 8.01
CA ALA A 3 -7.23 15.20 7.15
C ALA A 3 -6.88 16.65 7.55
N GLN A 4 -7.83 17.32 8.21
CA GLN A 4 -7.76 18.70 8.65
C GLN A 4 -6.60 18.99 9.63
N PHE A 5 -6.26 18.05 10.53
CA PHE A 5 -5.17 18.26 11.50
C PHE A 5 -3.78 18.16 10.86
N ILE A 6 -3.64 17.31 9.84
CA ILE A 6 -2.37 17.15 9.09
C ILE A 6 -2.07 18.44 8.31
N GLN A 7 -3.10 19.00 7.65
CA GLN A 7 -2.96 20.24 6.89
C GLN A 7 -2.62 21.44 7.79
N GLN A 8 -3.25 21.55 8.97
CA GLN A 8 -2.91 22.58 9.96
C GLN A 8 -1.47 22.43 10.47
N PHE A 9 -1.01 21.21 10.73
CA PHE A 9 0.36 20.95 11.17
C PHE A 9 1.41 21.32 10.11
N ILE A 10 1.16 21.00 8.83
CA ILE A 10 2.08 21.34 7.74
C ILE A 10 2.26 22.88 7.65
N GLN A 11 1.17 23.63 7.81
CA GLN A 11 1.15 25.10 7.71
C GLN A 11 1.76 25.83 8.93
N ASP A 12 1.90 25.16 10.08
CA ASP A 12 2.40 25.78 11.31
C ASP A 12 3.91 26.06 11.25
N SER A 13 4.32 27.32 11.08
CA SER A 13 5.74 27.70 10.98
C SER A 13 6.55 27.64 12.28
N SER A 14 5.94 27.26 13.42
CA SER A 14 6.64 27.22 14.71
C SER A 14 7.64 26.06 14.84
N TRP A 15 7.51 25.03 14.00
CA TRP A 15 8.37 23.84 14.03
C TRP A 15 9.50 23.91 12.99
N PRO A 16 10.73 23.53 13.36
CA PRO A 16 11.81 23.31 12.40
C PRO A 16 11.42 22.31 11.31
N GLU A 17 11.83 22.58 10.06
CA GLU A 17 11.44 21.76 8.91
C GLU A 17 11.84 20.29 9.03
N ASN A 18 13.03 20.00 9.58
CA ASN A 18 13.49 18.63 9.80
C ASN A 18 12.56 17.85 10.75
N VAL A 19 12.08 18.48 11.81
CA VAL A 19 11.18 17.85 12.77
C VAL A 19 9.81 17.59 12.14
N LYS A 20 9.29 18.54 11.34
CA LYS A 20 8.05 18.33 10.59
C LYS A 20 8.15 17.13 9.64
N LYS A 21 9.25 17.04 8.89
CA LYS A 21 9.50 15.95 7.94
C LYS A 21 9.56 14.60 8.65
N GLU A 22 10.28 14.51 9.75
CA GLU A 22 10.38 13.27 10.53
C GLU A 22 9.02 12.86 11.11
N PHE A 23 8.28 13.81 11.69
CA PHE A 23 6.95 13.55 12.22
C PHE A 23 5.99 13.06 11.14
N LEU A 24 5.95 13.70 9.97
CA LEU A 24 5.11 13.28 8.85
C LEU A 24 5.46 11.86 8.39
N ALA A 25 6.75 11.55 8.27
CA ALA A 25 7.18 10.20 7.91
C ALA A 25 6.72 9.15 8.93
N GLN A 26 6.82 9.44 10.24
CA GLN A 26 6.33 8.54 11.28
C GLN A 26 4.80 8.45 11.30
N LEU A 27 4.10 9.55 11.03
CA LEU A 27 2.65 9.57 10.95
C LEU A 27 2.16 8.69 9.80
N HIS A 28 2.76 8.78 8.60
CA HIS A 28 2.38 7.91 7.49
C HIS A 28 2.64 6.43 7.80
N LYS A 29 3.75 6.09 8.45
CA LYS A 29 4.02 4.72 8.91
C LYS A 29 2.94 4.25 9.90
N PHE A 30 2.63 5.07 10.90
CA PHE A 30 1.60 4.77 11.88
C PHE A 30 0.23 4.56 11.21
N MET A 31 -0.14 5.44 10.29
CA MET A 31 -1.41 5.34 9.56
C MET A 31 -1.46 4.09 8.67
N ALA A 32 -0.35 3.73 8.02
CA ALA A 32 -0.25 2.50 7.25
C ALA A 32 -0.47 1.27 8.13
N THR A 33 0.20 1.19 9.29
CA THR A 33 0.01 0.11 10.27
C THR A 33 -1.40 0.07 10.85
N LEU A 34 -2.00 1.23 11.13
CA LEU A 34 -3.36 1.31 11.65
C LEU A 34 -4.38 0.81 10.61
N THR A 35 -4.21 1.20 9.34
CA THR A 35 -5.02 0.69 8.22
C THR A 35 -4.87 -0.83 8.13
N GLU A 36 -3.64 -1.35 8.11
CA GLU A 36 -3.37 -2.78 8.08
C GLU A 36 -4.10 -3.52 9.20
N TYR A 37 -3.99 -3.06 10.46
CA TYR A 37 -4.65 -3.68 11.60
C TYR A 37 -6.19 -3.58 11.55
N SER A 38 -6.73 -2.46 11.05
CA SER A 38 -8.18 -2.24 10.98
C SER A 38 -8.85 -3.20 10.02
N PHE A 39 -8.21 -3.48 8.88
CA PHE A 39 -8.75 -4.38 7.86
C PHE A 39 -8.31 -5.84 8.02
N SER A 40 -7.26 -6.11 8.82
CA SER A 40 -6.78 -7.49 9.04
C SER A 40 -7.84 -8.38 9.68
N GLN A 41 -8.73 -7.83 10.52
CA GLN A 41 -9.83 -8.57 11.16
C GLN A 41 -10.88 -9.04 10.15
N GLU A 42 -11.01 -8.34 9.03
CA GLU A 42 -11.90 -8.70 7.91
C GLU A 42 -11.17 -9.57 6.86
N GLY A 43 -9.85 -9.75 7.03
CA GLY A 43 -8.95 -10.39 6.08
C GLY A 43 -8.89 -9.67 4.73
N ILE A 44 -9.11 -8.36 4.75
CA ILE A 44 -8.98 -7.46 3.61
C ILE A 44 -7.64 -6.74 3.72
N THR A 45 -6.98 -6.52 2.59
CA THR A 45 -5.79 -5.70 2.51
C THR A 45 -6.14 -4.38 1.85
N GLU A 46 -6.35 -3.37 2.69
CA GLU A 46 -6.48 -1.99 2.24
C GLU A 46 -5.10 -1.35 2.16
N LEU A 47 -4.76 -0.82 0.99
CA LEU A 47 -3.50 -0.16 0.74
C LEU A 47 -3.61 1.30 1.20
N TYR A 48 -2.84 1.67 2.22
CA TYR A 48 -2.84 3.03 2.74
C TYR A 48 -2.33 4.04 1.70
N ILE A 49 -3.04 5.16 1.55
CA ILE A 49 -2.62 6.27 0.69
C ILE A 49 -2.28 7.48 1.57
N PRO A 50 -1.05 8.03 1.46
CA PRO A 50 -0.67 9.22 2.20
C PRO A 50 -1.48 10.43 1.73
N ASN A 51 -1.99 11.20 2.68
CA ASN A 51 -2.73 12.42 2.41
C ASN A 51 -1.76 13.59 2.11
N GLU A 52 -1.23 13.58 0.90
CA GLU A 52 -0.27 14.55 0.37
C GLU A 52 -0.89 15.32 -0.80
N ASP A 53 -0.40 16.53 -1.09
CA ASP A 53 -0.86 17.27 -2.26
C ASP A 53 -0.17 16.76 -3.53
N LEU A 54 -0.89 15.91 -4.27
CA LEU A 54 -0.41 15.28 -5.50
C LEU A 54 -1.02 15.89 -6.76
N ASN A 55 -1.72 17.03 -6.65
CA ASN A 55 -2.47 17.60 -7.77
C ASN A 55 -1.56 18.07 -8.92
N ASN A 56 -0.38 18.59 -8.59
CA ASN A 56 0.62 19.01 -9.55
C ASN A 56 1.79 18.02 -9.61
N ILE A 57 1.75 17.14 -10.62
CA ILE A 57 2.74 16.07 -10.81
C ILE A 57 4.14 16.64 -11.06
N GLU A 58 4.25 17.73 -11.83
CA GLU A 58 5.55 18.36 -12.11
C GLU A 58 6.18 18.92 -10.84
N GLN A 59 5.40 19.60 -10.00
CA GLN A 59 5.92 20.11 -8.74
C GLN A 59 6.31 18.97 -7.78
N ALA A 60 5.48 17.92 -7.72
CA ALA A 60 5.71 16.76 -6.87
C ALA A 60 6.99 15.99 -7.27
N SER A 61 7.34 15.94 -8.56
CA SER A 61 8.55 15.24 -9.02
C SER A 61 9.86 15.96 -8.70
N TYR A 62 9.82 17.25 -8.34
CA TYR A 62 10.99 17.99 -7.87
C TYR A 62 11.14 18.00 -6.34
N ASP A 63 10.11 17.61 -5.59
CA ASP A 63 10.16 17.51 -4.13
C ASP A 63 10.76 16.16 -3.69
N LYS A 64 12.05 16.17 -3.39
CA LYS A 64 12.79 14.97 -2.95
C LYS A 64 12.24 14.34 -1.68
N ASP A 65 11.73 15.14 -0.74
CA ASP A 65 11.21 14.63 0.53
C ASP A 65 9.86 13.94 0.30
N LEU A 66 9.01 14.53 -0.54
CA LEU A 66 7.75 13.90 -0.97
C LEU A 66 8.02 12.58 -1.70
N LEU A 67 8.94 12.59 -2.68
CA LEU A 67 9.32 11.38 -3.41
C LEU A 67 9.75 10.26 -2.46
N GLN A 68 10.61 10.55 -1.49
CA GLN A 68 11.05 9.56 -0.50
C GLN A 68 9.88 8.97 0.30
N ARG A 69 8.90 9.78 0.69
CA ARG A 69 7.70 9.30 1.43
C ARG A 69 6.78 8.46 0.53
N LEU A 70 6.61 8.85 -0.73
CA LEU A 70 5.86 8.08 -1.71
C LEU A 70 6.55 6.74 -2.03
N GLU A 71 7.87 6.71 -2.14
CA GLU A 71 8.65 5.48 -2.29
C GLU A 71 8.50 4.54 -1.10
N ALA A 72 8.55 5.08 0.13
CA ALA A 72 8.30 4.29 1.34
C ALA A 72 6.88 3.69 1.34
N THR A 73 5.89 4.44 0.87
CA THR A 73 4.52 3.97 0.70
C THR A 73 4.44 2.85 -0.34
N LEU A 74 5.06 3.03 -1.51
CA LEU A 74 5.10 2.04 -2.58
C LEU A 74 5.77 0.72 -2.12
N LEU A 75 6.87 0.82 -1.38
CA LEU A 75 7.55 -0.33 -0.78
C LEU A 75 6.66 -1.06 0.23
N HIS A 76 5.88 -0.32 1.02
CA HIS A 76 4.93 -0.91 1.96
C HIS A 76 3.84 -1.70 1.22
N TRP A 77 3.24 -1.14 0.16
CA TRP A 77 2.29 -1.86 -0.68
C TRP A 77 2.90 -3.11 -1.31
N GLN A 78 4.13 -3.00 -1.82
CA GLN A 78 4.84 -4.14 -2.39
C GLN A 78 4.98 -5.28 -1.38
N ARG A 79 5.32 -4.97 -0.12
CA ARG A 79 5.41 -5.96 0.95
C ARG A 79 4.06 -6.63 1.19
N GLN A 80 3.00 -5.85 1.39
CA GLN A 80 1.65 -6.38 1.62
C GLN A 80 1.19 -7.32 0.49
N ILE A 81 1.45 -6.94 -0.76
CA ILE A 81 1.13 -7.77 -1.93
C ILE A 81 1.94 -9.07 -1.93
N LYS A 82 3.25 -9.00 -1.65
CA LYS A 82 4.11 -10.20 -1.57
C LYS A 82 3.65 -11.15 -0.49
N ASP A 83 3.29 -10.65 0.68
CA ASP A 83 2.84 -11.47 1.81
C ASP A 83 1.60 -12.28 1.41
N ILE A 84 0.64 -11.66 0.73
CA ILE A 84 -0.59 -12.35 0.28
C ILE A 84 -0.30 -13.39 -0.81
N VAL A 85 0.57 -13.05 -1.77
CA VAL A 85 0.95 -13.97 -2.85
C VAL A 85 1.68 -15.20 -2.27
N ASN A 86 2.65 -14.97 -1.37
CA ASN A 86 3.52 -16.01 -0.81
C ASN A 86 2.86 -16.83 0.31
N ASN A 87 1.85 -16.31 1.02
CA ASN A 87 1.08 -17.05 2.05
C ASN A 87 0.31 -18.28 1.52
N GLN A 88 0.48 -18.64 0.24
CA GLN A 88 -0.02 -19.90 -0.33
C GLN A 88 0.77 -21.10 0.20
N GLU A 89 2.08 -20.96 0.38
CA GLU A 89 2.97 -22.06 0.77
C GLU A 89 2.69 -22.51 2.20
N LEU A 90 2.43 -21.57 3.11
CA LEU A 90 2.22 -21.84 4.55
C LEU A 90 0.84 -22.44 4.87
N ALA A 91 -0.19 -22.13 4.09
CA ALA A 91 -1.56 -22.62 4.35
C ALA A 91 -1.73 -24.10 3.98
N ILE A 92 -0.98 -24.57 2.98
CA ILE A 92 -1.01 -25.98 2.50
C ILE A 92 -0.31 -26.92 3.51
N GLU A 93 0.61 -26.39 4.33
CA GLU A 93 1.35 -27.16 5.35
C GLU A 93 0.60 -27.31 6.69
N ASN A 94 -0.57 -26.68 6.85
CA ASN A 94 -1.34 -26.77 8.09
C ASN A 94 -2.17 -28.06 8.14
N GLU A 95 -1.55 -29.15 8.61
CA GLU A 95 -2.15 -30.49 8.75
C GLU A 95 -3.44 -30.53 9.61
N ASN A 96 -3.76 -29.45 10.34
CA ASN A 96 -4.93 -29.35 11.20
C ASN A 96 -6.14 -28.63 10.56
N ALA A 97 -6.01 -28.05 9.35
CA ALA A 97 -7.10 -27.33 8.69
C ALA A 97 -8.03 -28.31 7.95
N GLY A 98 -9.35 -28.17 8.15
CA GLY A 98 -10.33 -28.96 7.41
C GLY A 98 -10.48 -28.49 5.97
N LEU A 99 -10.97 -29.36 5.07
CA LEU A 99 -11.21 -29.02 3.65
C LEU A 99 -12.13 -27.81 3.45
N LEU A 100 -13.10 -27.59 4.35
CA LEU A 100 -13.98 -26.44 4.31
C LEU A 100 -13.25 -25.14 4.68
N ASP A 101 -12.29 -25.22 5.61
CA ASP A 101 -11.46 -24.09 6.00
C ASP A 101 -10.57 -23.68 4.82
N GLU A 102 -10.00 -24.64 4.11
CA GLU A 102 -9.21 -24.40 2.90
C GLU A 102 -10.03 -23.70 1.80
N ILE A 103 -11.25 -24.19 1.52
CA ILE A 103 -12.14 -23.54 0.54
C ILE A 103 -12.46 -22.10 0.96
N SER A 104 -12.74 -21.88 2.24
CA SER A 104 -13.06 -20.55 2.76
C SER A 104 -11.88 -19.58 2.65
N TYR A 105 -10.68 -20.04 2.98
CA TYR A 105 -9.43 -19.31 2.85
C TYR A 105 -9.15 -18.94 1.38
N LEU A 106 -9.27 -19.90 0.46
CA LEU A 106 -9.06 -19.66 -0.96
C LEU A 106 -10.04 -18.63 -1.53
N ARG A 107 -11.31 -18.66 -1.09
CA ARG A 107 -12.31 -17.64 -1.47
C ARG A 107 -11.95 -16.26 -0.92
N GLN A 108 -11.62 -16.17 0.36
CA GLN A 108 -11.22 -14.90 0.99
C GLN A 108 -10.00 -14.30 0.29
N ARG A 109 -8.98 -15.12 0.01
CA ARG A 109 -7.80 -14.71 -0.73
C ARG A 109 -8.13 -14.22 -2.13
N LYS A 110 -8.94 -14.95 -2.89
CA LYS A 110 -9.37 -14.53 -4.23
C LYS A 110 -10.05 -13.16 -4.20
N ASN A 111 -10.96 -12.96 -3.24
CA ASN A 111 -11.65 -11.69 -3.06
C ASN A 111 -10.67 -10.57 -2.72
N ASN A 112 -9.74 -10.82 -1.79
CA ASN A 112 -8.74 -9.84 -1.38
C ASN A 112 -7.80 -9.45 -2.55
N LEU A 113 -7.36 -10.43 -3.36
CA LEU A 113 -6.55 -10.15 -4.56
C LEU A 113 -7.32 -9.31 -5.60
N SER A 114 -8.62 -9.57 -5.80
CA SER A 114 -9.47 -8.74 -6.66
C SER A 114 -9.59 -7.31 -6.12
N HIS A 115 -9.82 -7.17 -4.82
CA HIS A 115 -9.92 -5.87 -4.15
C HIS A 115 -8.63 -5.05 -4.29
N ILE A 116 -7.46 -5.67 -4.11
CA ILE A 116 -6.16 -5.03 -4.33
C ILE A 116 -6.00 -4.57 -5.79
N HIS A 117 -6.38 -5.41 -6.75
CA HIS A 117 -6.34 -5.05 -8.17
C HIS A 117 -7.22 -3.82 -8.43
N GLU A 118 -8.45 -3.82 -7.92
CA GLU A 118 -9.38 -2.69 -8.05
C GLU A 118 -8.84 -1.40 -7.42
N GLN A 119 -8.23 -1.48 -6.23
CA GLN A 119 -7.55 -0.35 -5.58
C GLN A 119 -6.45 0.24 -6.48
N LEU A 120 -5.56 -0.60 -7.03
CA LEU A 120 -4.46 -0.15 -7.88
C LEU A 120 -4.91 0.47 -9.21
N GLU A 121 -6.13 0.18 -9.65
CA GLU A 121 -6.71 0.81 -10.83
C GLU A 121 -7.28 2.21 -10.54
N LYS A 122 -7.43 2.60 -9.27
CA LYS A 122 -7.96 3.92 -8.90
C LYS A 122 -6.99 5.06 -9.27
N PRO A 123 -7.49 6.25 -9.62
CA PRO A 123 -6.67 7.39 -10.06
C PRO A 123 -5.57 7.79 -9.09
N GLU A 124 -5.84 7.76 -7.78
CA GLU A 124 -4.93 8.17 -6.72
C GLU A 124 -3.68 7.27 -6.63
N PHE A 125 -3.82 5.96 -6.81
CA PHE A 125 -2.67 5.03 -6.87
C PHE A 125 -1.86 5.24 -8.15
N LYS A 126 -2.54 5.35 -9.29
CA LYS A 126 -1.90 5.61 -10.59
C LYS A 126 -1.11 6.91 -10.57
N ARG A 127 -1.62 7.94 -9.90
CA ARG A 127 -0.95 9.22 -9.72
C ARG A 127 0.35 9.10 -8.93
N ILE A 128 0.36 8.33 -7.84
CA ILE A 128 1.61 8.06 -7.09
C ILE A 128 2.63 7.33 -7.96
N ILE A 129 2.21 6.30 -8.71
CA ILE A 129 3.09 5.57 -9.62
C ILE A 129 3.63 6.48 -10.74
N GLN A 130 2.81 7.42 -11.23
CA GLN A 130 3.21 8.40 -12.24
C GLN A 130 4.22 9.41 -11.70
N ILE A 131 4.03 9.93 -10.48
CA ILE A 131 4.99 10.82 -9.82
C ILE A 131 6.33 10.11 -9.60
N LEU A 132 6.29 8.82 -9.29
CA LEU A 132 7.48 7.98 -9.07
C LEU A 132 8.03 7.35 -10.36
N SER A 133 7.70 7.84 -11.56
CA SER A 133 8.02 7.16 -12.83
C SER A 133 9.49 6.78 -12.99
N ASP A 134 10.39 7.61 -12.46
CA ASP A 134 11.84 7.48 -12.59
C ASP A 134 12.46 6.67 -11.44
N SER A 135 11.66 6.28 -10.45
CA SER A 135 12.10 5.49 -9.30
C SER A 135 12.28 4.03 -9.68
N GLN A 136 13.41 3.45 -9.29
CA GLN A 136 13.68 2.01 -9.44
C GLN A 136 12.64 1.13 -8.73
N TYR A 137 12.00 1.65 -7.67
CA TYR A 137 11.01 0.91 -6.90
C TYR A 137 9.72 0.67 -7.69
N VAL A 138 9.39 1.53 -8.66
CA VAL A 138 8.23 1.32 -9.54
C VAL A 138 8.41 0.10 -10.43
N GLN A 139 9.62 -0.17 -10.91
CA GLN A 139 9.87 -1.37 -11.72
C GLN A 139 9.70 -2.64 -10.90
N SER A 140 10.31 -2.70 -9.71
CA SER A 140 10.15 -3.83 -8.78
C SER A 140 8.68 -4.04 -8.38
N PHE A 141 7.94 -2.95 -8.18
CA PHE A 141 6.51 -3.00 -7.88
C PHE A 141 5.70 -3.56 -9.05
N LYS A 142 5.97 -3.11 -10.29
CA LYS A 142 5.31 -3.62 -11.50
C LYS A 142 5.56 -5.10 -11.73
N GLU A 143 6.78 -5.59 -11.47
CA GLU A 143 7.11 -7.01 -11.51
C GLU A 143 6.36 -7.81 -10.43
N CYS A 144 6.25 -7.26 -9.22
CA CYS A 144 5.46 -7.87 -8.16
C CYS A 144 3.97 -7.97 -8.54
N TYR A 145 3.43 -6.91 -9.11
CA TYR A 145 2.03 -6.84 -9.53
C TYR A 145 1.73 -7.74 -10.74
N SER A 146 2.66 -7.87 -11.70
CA SER A 146 2.47 -8.79 -12.82
C SER A 146 2.43 -10.25 -12.37
N LYS A 147 3.24 -10.61 -11.36
CA LYS A 147 3.14 -11.92 -10.70
C LYS A 147 1.78 -12.11 -10.03
N LEU A 148 1.23 -11.09 -9.38
CA LEU A 148 -0.13 -11.18 -8.81
C LEU A 148 -1.17 -11.51 -9.90
N ARG A 149 -1.11 -10.85 -11.07
CA ARG A 149 -2.03 -11.09 -12.19
C ARG A 149 -1.93 -12.51 -12.76
N SER A 150 -0.73 -13.08 -12.85
CA SER A 150 -0.58 -14.46 -13.34
C SER A 150 -1.15 -15.49 -12.36
N HIS A 151 -0.97 -15.27 -11.04
CA HIS A 151 -1.53 -16.15 -10.01
C HIS A 151 -3.05 -16.07 -9.94
N SER A 152 -3.65 -14.89 -10.15
CA SER A 152 -5.11 -14.76 -10.18
C SER A 152 -5.75 -15.46 -11.39
N SER A 153 -5.07 -15.50 -12.54
CA SER A 153 -5.57 -16.16 -13.76
C SER A 153 -5.51 -17.69 -13.70
N ASN A 154 -4.60 -18.26 -12.91
CA ASN A 154 -4.51 -19.71 -12.70
C ASN A 154 -5.57 -20.26 -11.71
N MET A 155 -6.41 -19.39 -11.13
CA MET A 155 -7.50 -19.75 -10.21
C MET A 155 -8.91 -19.59 -10.82
N GLN A 156 -9.01 -19.52 -12.16
CA GLN A 156 -10.25 -19.64 -12.94
C GLN A 156 -10.34 -21.05 -13.54
#